data_AF-A0A6P5RXA1-F1
#
_entry.id   AF-A0A6P5RXA1-F1
#
_cell.length_a   1.000
_cell.length_b   1.000
_cell.length_c   1.000
_cell.angle_alpha   90.00
_cell.angle_beta   90.00
_cell.angle_gamma   90.00
#
_symmetry.space_group_name_H-M   'P 1'
#
loop_
_entity.id
_entity.type
_entity.pdbx_description
1 polymer ?
#
loop_
_entity_poly.entity_id
_entity_poly.type
_entity_poly.pdbx_seq_one_letter_code
_entity_poly.pdbx_strand_id
1 'polypeptide(L)'
;MMAVSVQQPLSHLWDTVLQLTKSAQDKNSDPLLWAVQLSNSLNSAAVALPSVELAHLLVSHICWANHVPITWKFLEKALTVKIVPPMLVLALLSTKVVPNRQLHPAAYRLYMELLKRHTFLFASQLNGPNCQKIIKSIDDVLHLSQLYGLQVCEPGVVIVEFVFSIIWQLLDASLDDEGLLELTPDKKSRWSTRPEDMEIDGHDCFNEKRSEQNEGLQKANTAMAIEIIVELLQNKVTSRILCLTRRNLPSHWGGFIQKMQVLAANSSVLRTLKHITPESLLQLTSDTRRLLTRECKIISQKEFHAVLSSGSLRSSASQSHGVSSSAFWLPIDLFLEDAMDGSEVAIISAVETLTGLVKALQAVNSTTWHNAFLGLWIAALRLVQRERDPREGPVPRLDTCLCMLLSITTLAVTNIIEEEEAELMEEIEGDRTNQRKEQAPGKRRKGLIMCLQRLGDYETLLTPPQSVCSVVNQAAAKAIMSRSGLTVSNGYYESVSVNDMPINCSKQLIFPSDLQFDL
;
A
#
# COMPACT_ATOMS: atom_id res chain seq x y z
N MET A 1 26.15 21.28 -41.42
CA MET A 1 26.38 21.92 -40.11
C MET A 1 25.60 21.12 -39.08
N MET A 2 26.27 20.25 -38.33
CA MET A 2 25.65 19.50 -37.23
C MET A 2 25.57 20.43 -36.02
N ALA A 3 24.36 20.69 -35.53
CA ALA A 3 24.16 21.41 -34.28
C ALA A 3 24.54 20.46 -33.13
N VAL A 4 25.69 20.70 -32.53
CA VAL A 4 26.14 20.06 -31.30
C VAL A 4 25.21 20.52 -30.19
N SER A 5 24.39 19.60 -29.68
CA SER A 5 23.66 19.79 -28.42
C SER A 5 24.69 19.88 -27.30
N VAL A 6 24.93 21.10 -26.82
CA VAL A 6 25.74 21.35 -25.62
C VAL A 6 24.88 20.89 -24.44
N GLN A 7 25.12 19.67 -23.97
CA GLN A 7 24.68 19.26 -22.64
C GLN A 7 25.33 20.18 -21.61
N GLN A 8 24.58 21.15 -21.11
CA GLN A 8 24.98 21.90 -19.92
C GLN A 8 25.15 20.90 -18.76
N PRO A 9 26.23 21.02 -17.96
CA PRO A 9 26.44 20.12 -16.83
C PRO A 9 25.27 20.24 -15.83
N LEU A 10 24.82 19.08 -15.33
CA LEU A 10 23.62 18.94 -14.47
C LEU A 10 23.68 19.83 -13.21
N SER A 11 24.87 20.21 -12.74
CA SER A 11 25.07 21.12 -11.59
C SER A 11 24.58 22.55 -11.88
N HIS A 12 24.86 23.09 -13.08
CA HIS A 12 24.47 24.45 -13.45
C HIS A 12 22.94 24.61 -13.56
N LEU A 13 22.24 23.52 -13.87
CA LEU A 13 20.77 23.51 -13.97
C LEU A 13 20.12 23.79 -12.61
N TRP A 14 20.55 23.10 -11.55
CA TRP A 14 19.96 23.26 -10.23
C TRP A 14 20.29 24.62 -9.59
N ASP A 15 21.49 25.15 -9.86
CA ASP A 15 21.84 26.52 -9.49
C ASP A 15 20.93 27.54 -10.18
N THR A 16 20.64 27.32 -11.47
CA THR A 16 19.70 28.16 -12.23
C THR A 16 18.27 28.06 -11.67
N VAL A 17 17.80 26.85 -11.35
CA VAL A 17 16.49 26.62 -10.73
C VAL A 17 16.39 27.32 -9.37
N LEU A 18 17.44 27.27 -8.56
CA LEU A 18 17.48 27.96 -7.27
C LEU A 18 17.47 29.49 -7.45
N GLN A 19 18.20 30.03 -8.42
CA GLN A 19 18.18 31.46 -8.74
C GLN A 19 16.79 31.92 -9.23
N LEU A 20 16.15 31.14 -10.10
CA LEU A 20 14.77 31.39 -10.55
C LEU A 20 13.80 31.39 -9.37
N THR A 21 13.96 30.45 -8.44
CA THR A 21 13.18 30.33 -7.22
C THR A 21 13.34 31.56 -6.32
N LYS A 22 14.58 31.99 -6.06
CA LYS A 22 14.87 33.21 -5.30
C LYS A 22 14.31 34.46 -5.98
N SER A 23 14.51 34.61 -7.29
CA SER A 23 13.98 35.75 -8.02
C SER A 23 12.45 35.80 -8.02
N ALA A 24 11.76 34.65 -8.13
CA ALA A 24 10.31 34.59 -8.10
C ALA A 24 9.75 34.96 -6.72
N GLN A 25 10.42 34.51 -5.66
CA GLN A 25 10.14 34.88 -4.27
C GLN A 25 10.31 36.39 -4.05
N ASP A 26 11.44 36.98 -4.47
CA ASP A 26 11.73 38.42 -4.31
C ASP A 26 10.73 39.31 -5.07
N LYS A 27 10.30 38.85 -6.25
CA LYS A 27 9.31 39.55 -7.08
C LYS A 27 7.86 39.33 -6.62
N ASN A 28 7.65 38.55 -5.56
CA ASN A 28 6.32 38.14 -5.09
C ASN A 28 5.44 37.59 -6.22
N SER A 29 6.04 36.75 -7.07
CA SER A 29 5.40 36.21 -8.28
C SER A 29 4.20 35.33 -7.92
N ASP A 30 3.20 35.27 -8.80
CA ASP A 30 2.08 34.35 -8.60
C ASP A 30 2.60 32.89 -8.46
N PRO A 31 2.27 32.17 -7.36
CA PRO A 31 2.81 30.83 -7.12
C PRO A 31 2.47 29.79 -8.18
N LEU A 32 1.32 29.91 -8.84
CA LEU A 32 0.94 28.98 -9.91
C LEU A 32 1.74 29.27 -11.18
N LEU A 33 1.86 30.55 -11.56
CA LEU A 33 2.69 30.97 -12.68
C LEU A 33 4.15 30.55 -12.48
N TRP A 34 4.67 30.73 -11.26
CA TRP A 34 6.01 30.28 -10.89
C TRP A 34 6.15 28.76 -11.08
N ALA A 35 5.21 27.95 -10.61
CA ALA A 35 5.26 26.49 -10.78
C ALA A 35 5.21 26.07 -12.26
N VAL A 36 4.41 26.74 -13.09
CA VAL A 36 4.32 26.50 -14.54
C VAL A 36 5.61 26.90 -15.26
N GLN A 37 6.19 28.07 -14.92
CA GLN A 37 7.46 28.52 -15.50
C GLN A 37 8.60 27.58 -15.16
N LEU A 38 8.64 27.08 -13.92
CA LEU A 38 9.64 26.12 -13.49
C LEU A 38 9.44 24.77 -14.21
N SER A 39 8.19 24.30 -14.32
CA SER A 39 7.85 23.10 -15.10
C SER A 39 8.34 23.20 -16.54
N ASN A 40 8.07 24.31 -17.22
CA ASN A 40 8.50 24.53 -18.61
C ASN A 40 10.02 24.53 -18.74
N SER A 41 10.73 25.18 -17.80
CA SER A 41 12.19 25.24 -17.79
C SER A 41 12.81 23.84 -17.61
N LEU A 42 12.24 23.03 -16.71
CA LEU A 42 12.67 21.65 -16.47
C LEU A 42 12.38 20.75 -17.67
N ASN A 43 11.23 20.90 -18.30
CA ASN A 43 10.89 20.17 -19.53
C ASN A 43 11.83 20.55 -20.69
N SER A 44 12.18 21.83 -20.85
CA SER A 44 13.18 22.27 -21.84
C SER A 44 14.57 21.70 -21.56
N ALA A 45 14.91 21.48 -20.29
CA ALA A 45 16.15 20.80 -19.87
C ALA A 45 16.05 19.27 -19.89
N ALA A 46 14.96 18.70 -20.40
CA ALA A 46 14.68 17.26 -20.46
C ALA A 46 14.72 16.54 -19.09
N VAL A 47 14.36 17.26 -18.01
CA VAL A 47 14.21 16.66 -16.68
C VAL A 47 12.88 15.93 -16.58
N ALA A 48 12.92 14.65 -16.19
CA ALA A 48 11.72 13.86 -15.97
C ALA A 48 10.96 14.34 -14.71
N LEU A 49 9.66 14.62 -14.87
CA LEU A 49 8.77 15.05 -13.80
C LEU A 49 7.83 13.91 -13.38
N PRO A 50 7.51 13.75 -12.08
CA PRO A 50 8.02 14.55 -10.95
C PRO A 50 9.50 14.26 -10.64
N SER A 51 10.27 15.28 -10.24
CA SER A 51 11.72 15.16 -9.97
C SER A 51 12.04 15.06 -8.48
N VAL A 52 12.89 14.10 -8.14
CA VAL A 52 13.42 13.87 -6.78
C VAL A 52 14.34 15.00 -6.36
N GLU A 53 15.27 15.38 -7.23
CA GLU A 53 16.27 16.42 -7.01
C GLU A 53 15.60 17.79 -6.77
N LEU A 54 14.54 18.09 -7.52
CA LEU A 54 13.74 19.28 -7.30
C LEU A 54 13.06 19.27 -5.93
N ALA A 55 12.54 18.13 -5.47
CA ALA A 55 11.90 18.04 -4.16
C ALA A 55 12.90 18.35 -3.03
N HIS A 56 14.11 17.79 -3.10
CA HIS A 56 15.20 18.10 -2.17
C HIS A 56 15.57 19.60 -2.19
N LEU A 57 15.75 20.16 -3.39
CA LEU A 57 16.09 21.58 -3.55
C LEU A 57 15.01 22.49 -2.96
N LEU A 58 13.74 22.25 -3.29
CA LEU A 58 12.64 23.08 -2.79
C LEU A 58 12.48 22.98 -1.27
N VAL A 59 12.49 21.78 -0.69
CA VAL A 59 12.35 21.63 0.78
C VAL A 59 13.54 22.26 1.50
N SER A 60 14.76 22.06 1.01
CA SER A 60 15.96 22.68 1.60
C SER A 60 15.94 24.21 1.52
N HIS A 61 15.39 24.79 0.44
CA HIS A 61 15.25 26.25 0.31
C HIS A 61 14.17 26.79 1.26
N ILE A 62 13.03 26.11 1.36
CA ILE A 62 11.85 26.56 2.13
C ILE A 62 12.05 26.46 3.65
N CYS A 63 12.73 25.41 4.12
CA CYS A 63 12.95 25.22 5.55
C CYS A 63 13.95 26.28 6.08
N TRP A 64 13.60 26.88 7.23
CA TRP A 64 14.36 27.89 7.97
C TRP A 64 14.43 29.26 7.28
N ALA A 65 15.52 29.57 6.57
CA ALA A 65 15.82 30.93 6.12
C ALA A 65 14.77 31.52 5.14
N ASN A 66 14.00 30.68 4.44
CA ASN A 66 12.94 31.11 3.52
C ASN A 66 11.55 30.55 3.89
N HIS A 67 11.29 30.37 5.18
CA HIS A 67 9.97 30.02 5.70
C HIS A 67 9.01 31.23 5.60
N VAL A 68 8.59 31.58 4.38
CA VAL A 68 7.69 32.71 4.10
C VAL A 68 6.39 32.24 3.43
N PRO A 69 5.25 32.92 3.62
CA PRO A 69 3.96 32.42 3.13
C PRO A 69 3.90 32.11 1.63
N ILE A 70 4.62 32.88 0.80
CA ILE A 70 4.66 32.67 -0.65
C ILE A 70 5.35 31.36 -1.04
N THR A 71 6.40 30.94 -0.33
CA THR A 71 7.16 29.73 -0.69
C THR A 71 6.38 28.46 -0.36
N TRP A 72 5.57 28.46 0.71
CA TRP A 72 4.63 27.37 1.01
C TRP A 72 3.47 27.28 0.02
N LYS A 73 2.90 28.44 -0.37
CA LYS A 73 1.90 28.47 -1.44
C LYS A 73 2.47 27.93 -2.75
N PHE A 74 3.71 28.27 -3.07
CA PHE A 74 4.41 27.74 -4.22
C PHE A 74 4.61 26.23 -4.13
N LEU A 75 5.06 25.71 -2.97
CA LEU A 75 5.21 24.27 -2.77
C LEU A 75 3.89 23.52 -2.97
N GLU A 76 2.78 24.06 -2.46
CA GLU A 76 1.44 23.51 -2.71
C GLU A 76 1.08 23.50 -4.21
N LYS A 77 1.39 24.58 -4.94
CA LYS A 77 1.17 24.62 -6.39
C LYS A 77 2.07 23.63 -7.13
N ALA A 78 3.33 23.50 -6.75
CA ALA A 78 4.28 22.53 -7.30
C ALA A 78 3.79 21.08 -7.13
N LEU A 79 3.21 20.75 -5.96
CA LEU A 79 2.56 19.46 -5.71
C LEU A 79 1.33 19.26 -6.60
N THR A 80 0.50 20.30 -6.76
CA THR A 80 -0.71 20.27 -7.57
C THR A 80 -0.41 20.05 -9.06
N VAL A 81 0.61 20.72 -9.60
CA VAL A 81 1.06 20.57 -10.99
C VAL A 81 1.99 19.37 -11.21
N LYS A 82 2.22 18.55 -10.17
CA LYS A 82 2.99 17.30 -10.20
C LYS A 82 4.44 17.45 -10.69
N ILE A 83 5.10 18.58 -10.39
CA ILE A 83 6.53 18.76 -10.71
C ILE A 83 7.45 18.11 -9.67
N VAL A 84 6.96 17.89 -8.45
CA VAL A 84 7.64 17.19 -7.35
C VAL A 84 6.78 16.02 -6.84
N PRO A 85 7.38 14.92 -6.31
CA PRO A 85 6.61 13.80 -5.78
C PRO A 85 6.06 14.13 -4.37
N PRO A 86 4.73 14.14 -4.15
CA PRO A 86 4.16 14.49 -2.85
C PRO A 86 4.62 13.64 -1.67
N MET A 87 4.70 12.31 -1.80
CA MET A 87 5.20 11.45 -0.71
C MET A 87 6.61 11.82 -0.28
N LEU A 88 7.49 12.09 -1.24
CA LEU A 88 8.87 12.50 -0.94
C LEU A 88 8.93 13.87 -0.29
N VAL A 89 8.15 14.84 -0.77
CA VAL A 89 8.09 16.18 -0.15
C VAL A 89 7.60 16.08 1.29
N LEU A 90 6.57 15.27 1.56
CA LEU A 90 6.06 15.05 2.91
C LEU A 90 7.10 14.35 3.81
N ALA A 91 7.82 13.35 3.30
CA ALA A 91 8.92 12.70 4.03
C ALA A 91 10.04 13.70 4.40
N LEU A 92 10.46 14.53 3.43
CA LEU A 92 11.48 15.55 3.64
C LEU A 92 11.03 16.59 4.66
N LEU A 93 9.79 17.07 4.55
CA LEU A 93 9.25 18.00 5.53
C LEU A 93 9.10 17.38 6.91
N SER A 94 8.71 16.11 7.02
CA SER A 94 8.51 15.48 8.33
C SER A 94 9.81 15.46 9.13
N THR A 95 10.94 15.10 8.50
CA THR A 95 12.26 15.05 9.14
C THR A 95 12.84 16.43 9.50
N LYS A 96 12.37 17.52 8.87
CA LYS A 96 12.87 18.88 9.14
C LYS A 96 11.94 19.71 10.02
N VAL A 97 10.63 19.57 9.82
CA VAL A 97 9.61 20.42 10.47
C VAL A 97 9.15 19.85 11.81
N VAL A 98 8.94 18.53 11.91
CA VAL A 98 8.46 17.90 13.16
C VAL A 98 9.44 18.10 14.33
N PRO A 99 10.77 17.94 14.17
CA PRO A 99 11.71 18.19 15.26
C PRO A 99 11.80 19.68 15.65
N ASN A 100 11.54 20.59 14.72
CA ASN A 100 11.60 22.04 14.92
C ASN A 100 10.23 22.67 15.25
N ARG A 101 9.19 21.86 15.52
CA ARG A 101 7.81 22.34 15.66
C ARG A 101 7.60 23.35 16.79
N GLN A 102 8.38 23.27 17.86
CA GLN A 102 8.30 24.20 18.98
C GLN A 102 8.94 25.56 18.62
N LEU A 103 10.05 25.55 17.88
CA LEU A 103 10.73 26.75 17.38
C LEU A 103 9.99 27.42 16.21
N HIS A 104 9.36 26.61 15.36
CA HIS A 104 8.65 27.05 14.15
C HIS A 104 7.22 26.48 14.07
N PRO A 105 6.31 26.89 14.98
CA PRO A 105 4.96 26.32 15.06
C PRO A 105 4.10 26.60 13.81
N ALA A 106 4.33 27.73 13.12
CA ALA A 106 3.65 28.03 11.86
C ALA A 106 4.05 27.05 10.73
N ALA A 107 5.32 26.62 10.69
CA ALA A 107 5.79 25.62 9.74
C ALA A 107 5.14 24.26 9.97
N TYR A 108 5.03 23.86 11.24
CA TYR A 108 4.37 22.61 11.61
C TYR A 108 2.89 22.61 11.24
N ARG A 109 2.20 23.74 11.45
CA ARG A 109 0.81 23.94 11.02
C ARG A 109 0.66 23.76 9.50
N LEU A 110 1.53 24.37 8.71
CA LEU A 110 1.50 24.26 7.24
C LEU A 110 1.86 22.86 6.74
N TYR A 111 2.81 22.19 7.37
CA TYR A 111 3.11 20.79 7.10
C TYR A 111 1.89 19.89 7.32
N MET A 112 1.20 20.03 8.45
CA MET A 112 0.00 19.26 8.75
C MET A 112 -1.16 19.55 7.77
N GLU A 113 -1.32 20.79 7.32
CA GLU A 113 -2.27 21.15 6.26
C GLU A 113 -1.92 20.49 4.91
N LEU A 114 -0.65 20.48 4.53
CA LEU A 114 -0.18 19.77 3.33
C LEU A 114 -0.40 18.27 3.45
N LEU A 115 -0.12 17.70 4.63
CA LEU A 115 -0.36 16.30 4.91
C LEU A 115 -1.84 15.99 4.64
N LYS A 116 -2.79 16.64 5.33
CA LYS A 116 -4.24 16.42 5.13
C LYS A 116 -4.68 16.45 3.66
N ARG A 117 -4.11 17.34 2.84
CA ARG A 117 -4.45 17.45 1.40
C ARG A 117 -3.89 16.32 0.55
N HIS A 118 -2.73 15.77 0.91
CA HIS A 118 -2.02 14.80 0.09
C HIS A 118 -2.02 13.37 0.65
N THR A 119 -2.54 13.12 1.86
CA THR A 119 -2.51 11.78 2.49
C THR A 119 -3.29 10.70 1.74
N PHE A 120 -4.19 11.06 0.82
CA PHE A 120 -5.00 10.06 0.09
C PHE A 120 -4.52 9.80 -1.34
N LEU A 121 -3.40 10.39 -1.76
CA LEU A 121 -2.91 10.33 -3.14
C LEU A 121 -1.72 9.36 -3.34
N PHE A 122 -1.45 8.45 -2.39
CA PHE A 122 -0.20 7.68 -2.37
C PHE A 122 -0.07 6.64 -3.50
N ALA A 123 -1.14 5.90 -3.81
CA ALA A 123 -1.06 4.79 -4.77
C ALA A 123 -0.83 5.24 -6.22
N SER A 124 -1.29 6.44 -6.61
CA SER A 124 -1.13 6.93 -7.98
C SER A 124 0.26 7.52 -8.26
N GLN A 125 1.08 7.75 -7.22
CA GLN A 125 2.38 8.43 -7.33
C GLN A 125 3.56 7.49 -7.63
N LEU A 126 3.41 6.19 -7.35
CA LEU A 126 4.49 5.21 -7.49
C LEU A 126 4.38 4.35 -8.76
N ASN A 127 3.54 4.75 -9.72
CA ASN A 127 3.33 4.01 -10.98
C ASN A 127 4.05 4.64 -12.19
N GLY A 128 4.94 5.62 -11.97
CA GLY A 128 5.63 6.37 -13.04
C GLY A 128 7.10 5.96 -13.28
N PRO A 129 7.75 6.48 -14.33
CA PRO A 129 9.12 6.12 -14.71
C PRO A 129 10.18 6.48 -13.65
N ASN A 130 9.91 7.47 -12.79
CA ASN A 130 10.80 7.85 -11.68
C ASN A 130 10.49 7.09 -10.37
N CYS A 131 9.56 6.13 -10.38
CA CYS A 131 9.10 5.36 -9.21
C CYS A 131 10.26 4.84 -8.35
N GLN A 132 11.22 4.13 -8.96
CA GLN A 132 12.30 3.49 -8.20
C GLN A 132 13.21 4.51 -7.51
N LYS A 133 13.48 5.66 -8.16
CA LYS A 133 14.25 6.75 -7.55
C LYS A 133 13.49 7.41 -6.39
N ILE A 134 12.18 7.59 -6.55
CA ILE A 134 11.31 8.17 -5.51
C ILE A 134 11.26 7.24 -4.30
N ILE A 135 11.02 5.94 -4.52
CA ILE A 135 11.00 4.91 -3.48
C ILE A 135 12.30 4.91 -2.69
N LYS A 136 13.44 4.85 -3.39
CA LYS A 136 14.75 4.86 -2.75
C LYS A 136 14.96 6.15 -1.95
N SER A 137 14.60 7.30 -2.52
CA SER A 137 14.76 8.58 -1.81
C SER A 137 13.85 8.71 -0.59
N ILE A 138 12.66 8.09 -0.58
CA ILE A 138 11.78 8.06 0.60
C ILE A 138 12.38 7.16 1.68
N ASP A 139 12.88 5.99 1.29
CA ASP A 139 13.60 5.07 2.18
C ASP A 139 14.81 5.76 2.82
N ASP A 140 15.65 6.40 2.01
CA ASP A 140 16.85 7.10 2.47
C ASP A 140 16.52 8.25 3.45
N VAL A 141 15.44 8.98 3.22
CA VAL A 141 15.03 10.14 4.06
C VAL A 141 14.43 9.69 5.39
N LEU A 142 13.59 8.66 5.38
CA LEU A 142 12.90 8.19 6.59
C LEU A 142 13.61 7.04 7.29
N HIS A 143 14.67 6.50 6.68
CA HIS A 143 15.41 5.31 7.12
C HIS A 143 14.49 4.08 7.30
N LEU A 144 13.53 3.87 6.39
CA LEU A 144 12.48 2.85 6.55
C LEU A 144 13.06 1.44 6.63
N SER A 145 13.96 1.09 5.71
CA SER A 145 14.62 -0.22 5.64
C SER A 145 15.42 -0.53 6.90
N GLN A 146 16.08 0.47 7.47
CA GLN A 146 16.81 0.35 8.72
C GLN A 146 15.86 0.22 9.93
N LEU A 147 14.76 0.97 9.96
CA LEU A 147 13.82 1.01 11.08
C LEU A 147 12.93 -0.24 11.16
N TYR A 148 12.56 -0.79 10.02
CA TYR A 148 11.65 -1.94 9.92
C TYR A 148 12.36 -3.25 9.58
N GLY A 149 13.64 -3.20 9.19
CA GLY A 149 14.45 -4.39 8.88
C GLY A 149 14.04 -5.09 7.58
N LEU A 150 13.31 -4.40 6.71
CA LEU A 150 12.82 -4.90 5.44
C LEU A 150 13.59 -4.23 4.29
N GLN A 151 14.04 -4.98 3.30
CA GLN A 151 14.60 -4.35 2.09
C GLN A 151 13.47 -3.66 1.32
N VAL A 152 13.56 -2.33 1.26
CA VAL A 152 12.59 -1.51 0.55
C VAL A 152 12.86 -1.59 -0.95
N CYS A 153 12.11 -2.46 -1.63
CA CYS A 153 12.18 -2.59 -3.10
C CYS A 153 10.80 -2.47 -3.76
N GLU A 154 9.72 -2.54 -3.00
CA GLU A 154 8.36 -2.58 -3.55
C GLU A 154 7.53 -1.35 -3.18
N PRO A 155 6.79 -0.74 -4.14
CA PRO A 155 5.94 0.43 -3.89
C PRO A 155 4.94 0.22 -2.75
N GLY A 156 4.35 -0.97 -2.65
CA GLY A 156 3.37 -1.29 -1.61
C GLY A 156 3.98 -1.28 -0.20
N VAL A 157 5.20 -1.79 -0.06
CA VAL A 157 5.92 -1.81 1.22
C VAL A 157 6.23 -0.38 1.67
N VAL A 158 6.74 0.45 0.76
CA VAL A 158 7.02 1.88 1.03
C VAL A 158 5.78 2.60 1.50
N ILE A 159 4.62 2.38 0.86
CA ILE A 159 3.37 3.03 1.26
C ILE A 159 2.99 2.65 2.70
N VAL A 160 3.08 1.36 3.05
CA VAL A 160 2.76 0.87 4.40
C VAL A 160 3.69 1.50 5.43
N GLU A 161 5.00 1.43 5.19
CA GLU A 161 6.02 1.95 6.11
C GLU A 161 5.97 3.47 6.23
N PHE A 162 5.76 4.18 5.13
CA PHE A 162 5.60 5.64 5.09
C PHE A 162 4.38 6.08 5.91
N VAL A 163 3.20 5.52 5.63
CA VAL A 163 1.96 5.89 6.34
C VAL A 163 2.11 5.66 7.84
N PHE A 164 2.66 4.50 8.21
CA PHE A 164 2.88 4.18 9.61
C PHE A 164 3.90 5.11 10.27
N SER A 165 4.99 5.44 9.58
CA SER A 165 6.03 6.36 10.06
C SER A 165 5.47 7.76 10.31
N ILE A 166 4.67 8.30 9.40
CA ILE A 166 4.09 9.64 9.54
C ILE A 166 3.14 9.71 10.73
N ILE A 167 2.25 8.71 10.88
CA ILE A 167 1.32 8.65 12.02
C ILE A 167 2.08 8.51 13.33
N TRP A 168 3.13 7.69 13.36
CA TRP A 168 3.99 7.55 14.54
C TRP A 168 4.70 8.86 14.89
N GLN A 169 5.29 9.55 13.90
CA GLN A 169 5.94 10.85 14.12
C GLN A 169 4.99 11.89 14.72
N LEU A 170 3.75 11.96 14.24
CA LEU A 170 2.72 12.85 14.81
C LEU A 170 2.38 12.47 16.25
N LEU A 171 2.31 11.17 16.56
CA LEU A 171 2.03 10.68 17.92
C LEU A 171 3.17 11.04 18.87
N ASP A 172 4.43 10.74 18.48
CA ASP A 172 5.60 11.08 19.28
C ASP A 172 5.72 12.59 19.50
N ALA A 173 5.46 13.40 18.47
CA ALA A 173 5.44 14.86 18.58
C ALA A 173 4.37 15.35 19.55
N SER A 174 3.16 14.78 19.49
CA SER A 174 2.04 15.16 20.37
C SER A 174 2.31 14.80 21.83
N LEU A 175 2.93 13.63 22.07
CA LEU A 175 3.35 13.21 23.41
C LEU A 175 4.46 14.10 23.95
N ASP A 176 5.45 14.46 23.14
CA ASP A 176 6.56 15.32 23.55
C ASP A 176 6.10 16.77 23.82
N ASP A 177 5.15 17.29 23.04
CA ASP A 177 4.56 18.62 23.26
C ASP A 177 3.82 18.72 24.61
N GLU A 178 3.26 17.61 25.10
CA GLU A 178 2.60 17.54 26.41
C GLU A 178 3.52 16.99 27.52
N GLY A 179 4.81 16.76 27.24
CA GLY A 179 5.77 16.20 28.21
C GLY A 179 5.48 14.74 28.62
N LEU A 180 4.68 14.01 27.83
CA LEU A 180 4.24 12.64 28.10
C LEU A 180 5.18 11.57 27.54
N LEU A 181 6.16 11.95 26.72
CA LEU A 181 7.08 11.00 26.07
C LEU A 181 7.88 10.18 27.11
N GLU A 182 8.19 10.77 28.26
CA GLU A 182 8.91 10.09 29.37
C GLU A 182 8.09 8.97 30.02
N LEU A 183 6.75 9.01 29.90
CA LEU A 183 5.85 7.97 30.40
C LEU A 183 5.77 6.76 29.46
N THR A 184 6.36 6.86 28.26
CA THR A 184 6.40 5.75 27.31
C THR A 184 7.55 4.79 27.67
N PRO A 185 7.39 3.47 27.42
CA PRO A 185 8.41 2.48 27.81
C PRO A 185 9.78 2.71 27.16
N ASP A 186 9.80 3.22 25.93
CA ASP A 186 11.04 3.56 25.21
C ASP A 186 11.69 4.86 25.72
N LYS A 187 10.93 5.70 26.45
CA LYS A 187 11.31 7.03 27.00
C LYS A 187 11.85 8.03 25.98
N LYS A 188 11.91 7.65 24.70
CA LYS A 188 12.46 8.42 23.58
C LYS A 188 11.63 8.16 22.32
N SER A 189 11.67 9.12 21.41
CA SER A 189 11.16 8.93 20.05
C SER A 189 12.18 8.18 19.20
N ARG A 190 11.66 7.46 18.19
CA ARG A 190 12.49 6.79 17.18
C ARG A 190 13.04 7.78 16.15
N TRP A 191 12.36 8.90 15.98
CA TRP A 191 12.80 10.02 15.14
C TRP A 191 13.20 11.19 16.04
N SER A 192 14.01 12.10 15.53
CA SER A 192 14.36 13.28 16.32
C SER A 192 13.10 14.10 16.59
N THR A 193 12.73 14.28 17.87
CA THR A 193 11.65 15.18 18.26
C THR A 193 12.16 16.58 18.62
N ARG A 194 13.48 16.74 18.74
CA ARG A 194 14.14 18.01 19.01
C ARG A 194 15.17 18.31 17.93
N PRO A 195 15.56 19.58 17.73
CA PRO A 195 16.69 19.90 16.87
C PRO A 195 17.94 19.17 17.40
N GLU A 196 18.75 18.59 16.52
CA GLU A 196 20.13 18.27 16.90
C GLU A 196 20.81 19.59 17.24
N ASP A 197 21.33 19.72 18.46
CA ASP A 197 21.99 20.93 18.95
C ASP A 197 23.10 21.37 17.98
N MET A 198 22.78 22.34 17.13
CA MET A 198 23.75 23.34 16.73
C MET A 198 23.34 24.61 17.45
N GLU A 199 24.15 24.98 18.44
CA GLU A 199 24.19 26.32 19.03
C GLU A 199 24.37 27.33 17.89
N ILE A 200 23.26 27.83 17.35
CA ILE A 200 23.28 29.04 16.56
C ILE A 200 23.16 30.18 17.58
N ASP A 201 24.32 30.69 18.00
CA ASP A 201 24.43 31.97 18.68
C ASP A 201 23.69 33.03 17.84
N GLY A 202 22.52 33.43 18.33
CA GLY A 202 21.55 34.20 17.56
C GLY A 202 20.70 35.10 18.45
N HIS A 203 21.38 36.01 19.16
CA HIS A 203 20.87 37.22 19.82
C HIS A 203 19.58 37.10 20.66
N ASP A 204 19.78 37.19 21.97
CA ASP A 204 18.87 37.82 22.92
C ASP A 204 18.18 39.05 22.32
N CYS A 205 16.85 38.98 22.11
CA CYS A 205 15.96 40.14 22.21
C CYS A 205 14.48 39.77 21.96
N PHE A 206 13.64 39.99 22.99
CA PHE A 206 12.16 40.11 22.99
C PHE A 206 11.29 38.84 22.83
N ASN A 207 11.06 38.05 23.91
CA ASN A 207 10.19 36.86 23.80
C ASN A 207 9.09 36.64 24.85
N GLU A 208 8.84 37.53 25.82
CA GLU A 208 7.73 37.30 26.77
C GLU A 208 6.34 37.46 26.14
N LYS A 209 6.12 38.40 25.22
CA LYS A 209 4.81 38.53 24.51
C LYS A 209 4.63 37.53 23.36
N ARG A 210 5.72 36.93 22.89
CA ARG A 210 5.71 35.92 21.82
C ARG A 210 5.48 34.51 22.36
N SER A 211 5.76 34.26 23.64
CA SER A 211 5.60 32.94 24.26
C SER A 211 4.13 32.53 24.37
N GLU A 212 3.22 33.40 24.83
CA GLU A 212 1.80 33.05 25.00
C GLU A 212 1.09 32.75 23.67
N GLN A 213 1.33 33.56 22.63
CA GLN A 213 0.77 33.31 21.30
C GLN A 213 1.34 32.04 20.66
N ASN A 214 2.64 31.79 20.87
CA ASN A 214 3.27 30.56 20.39
C ASN A 214 2.78 29.33 21.17
N GLU A 215 2.55 29.43 22.47
CA GLU A 215 2.02 28.36 23.30
C GLU A 215 0.57 28.01 22.91
N GLY A 216 -0.26 29.02 22.65
CA GLY A 216 -1.60 28.82 22.09
C GLY A 216 -1.59 28.12 20.74
N LEU A 217 -0.66 28.51 19.84
CA LEU A 217 -0.50 27.87 18.53
C LEU A 217 0.07 26.45 18.64
N GLN A 218 1.03 26.20 19.54
CA GLN A 218 1.58 24.88 19.81
C GLN A 218 0.48 23.94 20.30
N LYS A 219 -0.33 24.36 21.27
CA LYS A 219 -1.48 23.57 21.76
C LYS A 219 -2.50 23.28 20.65
N ALA A 220 -2.80 24.28 19.81
CA ALA A 220 -3.67 24.10 18.65
C ALA A 220 -3.07 23.15 17.60
N ASN A 221 -1.75 23.16 17.43
CA ASN A 221 -1.04 22.25 16.55
C ASN A 221 -1.05 20.81 17.08
N THR A 222 -0.84 20.61 18.39
CA THR A 222 -0.96 19.30 19.04
C THR A 222 -2.38 18.76 18.86
N ALA A 223 -3.40 19.61 19.06
CA ALA A 223 -4.79 19.25 18.80
C ALA A 223 -5.01 18.78 17.35
N MET A 224 -4.51 19.55 16.38
CA MET A 224 -4.60 19.19 14.96
C MET A 224 -3.84 17.88 14.64
N ALA A 225 -2.67 17.64 15.24
CA ALA A 225 -1.92 16.41 15.04
C ALA A 225 -2.71 15.19 15.52
N ILE A 226 -3.35 15.29 16.69
CA ILE A 226 -4.25 14.26 17.23
C ILE A 226 -5.45 14.05 16.30
N GLU A 227 -6.06 15.12 15.80
CA GLU A 227 -7.15 15.03 14.82
C GLU A 227 -6.71 14.31 13.54
N ILE A 228 -5.54 14.62 12.99
CA ILE A 228 -5.00 13.93 11.81
C ILE A 228 -4.77 12.44 12.10
N ILE A 229 -4.19 12.09 13.25
CA ILE A 229 -4.00 10.68 13.64
C ILE A 229 -5.35 9.95 13.63
N VAL A 230 -6.38 10.55 14.23
CA VAL A 230 -7.73 9.98 14.28
C VAL A 230 -8.34 9.87 12.88
N GLU A 231 -8.28 10.91 12.06
CA GLU A 231 -8.77 10.93 10.68
C GLU A 231 -8.12 9.81 9.84
N LEU A 232 -6.82 9.60 10.01
CA LEU A 232 -6.06 8.55 9.31
C LEU A 232 -6.39 7.16 9.82
N LEU A 233 -6.56 6.98 11.13
CA LEU A 233 -7.02 5.71 11.68
C LEU A 233 -8.45 5.39 11.25
N GLN A 234 -9.32 6.38 11.08
CA GLN A 234 -10.71 6.19 10.64
C GLN A 234 -10.84 6.00 9.13
N ASN A 235 -9.93 6.56 8.34
CA ASN A 235 -9.98 6.44 6.89
C ASN A 235 -9.88 4.97 6.44
N LYS A 236 -10.80 4.52 5.58
CA LYS A 236 -10.91 3.11 5.14
C LYS A 236 -9.64 2.57 4.49
N VAL A 237 -8.99 3.36 3.64
CA VAL A 237 -7.76 2.94 2.94
C VAL A 237 -6.60 2.87 3.91
N THR A 238 -6.42 3.94 4.70
CA THR A 238 -5.31 4.08 5.65
C THR A 238 -5.40 3.06 6.77
N SER A 239 -6.61 2.80 7.30
CA SER A 239 -6.85 1.73 8.27
C SER A 239 -6.50 0.34 7.72
N ARG A 240 -6.78 0.07 6.44
CA ARG A 240 -6.44 -1.20 5.80
C ARG A 240 -4.93 -1.33 5.63
N ILE A 241 -4.25 -0.25 5.26
CA ILE A 241 -2.77 -0.17 5.21
C ILE A 241 -2.19 -0.46 6.61
N LEU A 242 -2.70 0.17 7.67
CA LEU A 242 -2.22 -0.04 9.04
C LEU A 242 -2.51 -1.45 9.57
N CYS A 243 -3.56 -2.12 9.08
CA CYS A 243 -3.79 -3.53 9.40
C CYS A 243 -2.64 -4.42 8.90
N LEU A 244 -2.02 -4.08 7.77
CA LEU A 244 -0.83 -4.78 7.28
C LEU A 244 0.35 -4.56 8.21
N THR A 245 0.53 -3.35 8.73
CA THR A 245 1.58 -3.06 9.72
C THR A 245 1.37 -3.89 10.99
N ARG A 246 0.13 -3.95 11.52
CA ARG A 246 -0.19 -4.78 12.69
C ARG A 246 0.20 -6.24 12.48
N ARG A 247 -0.11 -6.79 11.31
CA ARG A 247 0.16 -8.21 10.97
C ARG A 247 1.63 -8.52 10.71
N ASN A 248 2.35 -7.62 10.03
CA ASN A 248 3.72 -7.90 9.56
C ASN A 248 4.80 -7.33 10.48
N LEU A 249 4.47 -6.33 11.31
CA LEU A 249 5.39 -5.66 12.24
C LEU A 249 4.78 -5.60 13.66
N PRO A 250 4.49 -6.75 14.29
CA PRO A 250 3.73 -6.81 15.55
C PRO A 250 4.47 -6.15 16.73
N SER A 251 5.80 -6.20 16.76
CA SER A 251 6.61 -5.52 17.79
C SER A 251 6.50 -4.01 17.67
N HIS A 252 6.60 -3.46 16.46
CA HIS A 252 6.42 -2.03 16.20
C HIS A 252 4.99 -1.62 16.50
N TRP A 253 3.99 -2.37 16.04
CA TRP A 253 2.59 -2.09 16.35
C TRP A 253 2.34 -2.08 17.87
N GLY A 254 2.88 -3.04 18.62
CA GLY A 254 2.77 -3.07 20.08
C GLY A 254 3.32 -1.79 20.74
N GLY A 255 4.48 -1.32 20.31
CA GLY A 255 5.04 -0.05 20.80
C GLY A 255 4.19 1.17 20.44
N PHE A 256 3.62 1.19 19.22
CA PHE A 256 2.69 2.24 18.79
C PHE A 256 1.45 2.30 19.70
N ILE A 257 0.85 1.13 19.98
CA ILE A 257 -0.34 1.02 20.84
C ILE A 257 -0.05 1.51 22.26
N GLN A 258 1.11 1.16 22.83
CA GLN A 258 1.49 1.64 24.16
C GLN A 258 1.57 3.17 24.21
N LYS A 259 2.14 3.80 23.18
CA LYS A 259 2.19 5.27 23.07
C LYS A 259 0.81 5.89 22.90
N MET A 260 -0.06 5.27 22.10
CA MET A 260 -1.47 5.69 21.96
C MET A 260 -2.22 5.59 23.29
N GLN A 261 -1.95 4.56 24.11
CA GLN A 261 -2.53 4.42 25.44
C GLN A 261 -2.07 5.51 26.41
N VAL A 262 -0.78 5.87 26.38
CA VAL A 262 -0.26 6.99 27.17
C VAL A 262 -0.94 8.29 26.77
N LEU A 263 -1.09 8.55 25.46
CA LEU A 263 -1.79 9.72 24.95
C LEU A 263 -3.24 9.74 25.43
N ALA A 264 -3.98 8.63 25.25
CA ALA A 264 -5.37 8.51 25.66
C ALA A 264 -5.55 8.76 27.18
N ALA A 265 -4.70 8.17 28.01
CA ALA A 265 -4.82 8.24 29.45
C ALA A 265 -4.44 9.62 30.03
N ASN A 266 -3.45 10.30 29.45
CA ASN A 266 -2.79 11.44 30.10
C ASN A 266 -2.97 12.79 29.38
N SER A 267 -3.22 12.80 28.07
CA SER A 267 -3.29 14.03 27.26
C SER A 267 -4.35 15.00 27.78
N SER A 268 -3.92 16.21 28.10
CA SER A 268 -4.78 17.34 28.43
C SER A 268 -5.44 17.91 27.16
N VAL A 269 -4.71 17.93 26.04
CA VAL A 269 -5.21 18.45 24.75
C VAL A 269 -6.33 17.56 24.22
N LEU A 270 -6.15 16.24 24.24
CA LEU A 270 -7.18 15.27 23.86
C LEU A 270 -8.49 15.50 24.63
N ARG A 271 -8.41 15.75 25.95
CA ARG A 271 -9.60 16.02 26.77
C ARG A 271 -10.33 17.31 26.40
N THR A 272 -9.67 18.24 25.70
CA THR A 272 -10.29 19.48 25.22
C THR A 272 -10.96 19.34 23.85
N LEU A 273 -10.72 18.25 23.12
CA LEU A 273 -11.32 18.00 21.82
C LEU A 273 -12.79 17.58 21.97
N LYS A 274 -13.69 18.23 21.22
CA LYS A 274 -15.15 17.99 21.35
C LYS A 274 -15.62 16.66 20.77
N HIS A 275 -14.91 16.14 19.77
CA HIS A 275 -15.38 15.02 18.94
C HIS A 275 -14.52 13.75 19.07
N ILE A 276 -13.47 13.79 19.90
CA ILE A 276 -12.53 12.69 20.08
C ILE A 276 -12.45 12.41 21.58
N THR A 277 -12.82 11.20 22.00
CA THR A 277 -12.68 10.78 23.40
C THR A 277 -11.50 9.81 23.53
N PRO A 278 -10.87 9.71 24.71
CA PRO A 278 -9.86 8.71 24.98
C PRO A 278 -10.31 7.28 24.64
N GLU A 279 -11.56 6.96 24.95
CA GLU A 279 -12.15 5.65 24.68
C GLU A 279 -12.33 5.42 23.18
N SER A 280 -12.78 6.43 22.44
CA SER A 280 -12.92 6.31 20.98
C SER A 280 -11.56 6.15 20.33
N LEU A 281 -10.54 6.89 20.77
CA LEU A 281 -9.16 6.75 20.31
C LEU A 281 -8.63 5.33 20.53
N LEU A 282 -8.82 4.77 21.73
CA LEU A 282 -8.40 3.40 22.05
C LEU A 282 -9.16 2.37 21.22
N GLN A 283 -10.47 2.55 21.00
CA GLN A 283 -11.26 1.67 20.13
C GLN A 283 -10.73 1.63 18.68
N LEU A 284 -10.26 2.76 18.14
CA LEU A 284 -9.67 2.82 16.79
C LEU A 284 -8.42 1.94 16.66
N THR A 285 -7.75 1.69 17.78
CA THR A 285 -6.50 0.93 17.84
C THR A 285 -6.66 -0.49 18.41
N SER A 286 -7.81 -0.78 19.02
CA SER A 286 -8.13 -2.06 19.63
C SER A 286 -8.40 -3.15 18.59
N ASP A 287 -8.09 -4.40 18.95
CA ASP A 287 -8.48 -5.59 18.16
C ASP A 287 -10.01 -5.75 18.05
N THR A 288 -10.76 -5.02 18.86
CA THR A 288 -12.22 -4.99 18.93
C THR A 288 -12.89 -4.24 17.78
N ARG A 289 -12.12 -3.66 16.84
CA ARG A 289 -12.62 -3.08 15.58
C ARG A 289 -13.28 -4.10 14.63
N ARG A 290 -13.52 -5.32 15.11
CA ARG A 290 -14.49 -6.29 14.60
C ARG A 290 -15.96 -5.80 14.66
N LEU A 291 -16.24 -4.69 15.36
CA LEU A 291 -17.60 -4.11 15.49
C LEU A 291 -17.89 -2.92 14.55
N LEU A 292 -16.88 -2.15 14.13
CA LEU A 292 -17.02 -1.06 13.14
C LEU A 292 -16.85 -1.52 11.69
N THR A 293 -16.40 -2.77 11.47
CA THR A 293 -16.55 -3.49 10.20
C THR A 293 -18.00 -3.54 9.71
N ARG A 294 -18.99 -3.37 10.59
CA ARG A 294 -20.41 -3.51 10.29
C ARG A 294 -21.07 -2.33 9.57
N GLU A 295 -20.49 -1.13 9.63
CA GLU A 295 -20.94 0.06 8.87
C GLU A 295 -20.07 0.36 7.64
N CYS A 296 -19.09 -0.49 7.36
CA CYS A 296 -18.24 -0.40 6.17
C CYS A 296 -18.99 -0.86 4.90
N LYS A 297 -20.24 -0.44 4.70
CA LYS A 297 -21.03 -0.78 3.52
C LYS A 297 -20.54 0.02 2.30
N ILE A 298 -20.16 -0.76 1.29
CA ILE A 298 -20.19 -0.47 -0.15
C ILE A 298 -19.30 0.70 -0.59
N ILE A 299 -18.11 0.35 -1.12
CA ILE A 299 -17.56 1.17 -2.21
C ILE A 299 -18.56 1.03 -3.35
N SER A 300 -19.26 2.10 -3.72
CA SER A 300 -20.08 2.03 -4.93
C SER A 300 -19.15 1.78 -6.11
N GLN A 301 -19.52 0.88 -7.02
CA GLN A 301 -18.77 0.57 -8.26
C GLN A 301 -18.29 1.84 -9.00
N LYS A 302 -18.98 2.98 -8.85
CA LYS A 302 -18.62 4.26 -9.46
C LYS A 302 -17.32 4.88 -8.92
N GLU A 303 -17.01 4.72 -7.63
CA GLU A 303 -15.78 5.30 -7.04
C GLU A 303 -14.54 4.44 -7.32
N PHE A 304 -14.72 3.12 -7.39
CA PHE A 304 -13.64 2.21 -7.78
C PHE A 304 -13.26 2.40 -9.26
N HIS A 305 -14.26 2.61 -10.13
CA HIS A 305 -14.00 3.03 -11.51
C HIS A 305 -13.36 4.41 -11.61
N ALA A 306 -13.67 5.39 -10.74
CA ALA A 306 -13.04 6.71 -10.78
C ALA A 306 -11.53 6.68 -10.44
N VAL A 307 -11.12 5.80 -9.52
CA VAL A 307 -9.70 5.57 -9.18
C VAL A 307 -8.97 4.83 -10.32
N LEU A 308 -9.65 3.93 -11.03
CA LEU A 308 -9.07 3.19 -12.16
C LEU A 308 -9.16 3.96 -13.51
N SER A 309 -10.06 4.93 -13.65
CA SER A 309 -10.31 5.68 -14.89
C SER A 309 -9.45 6.94 -15.05
N SER A 310 -8.54 7.25 -14.11
CA SER A 310 -7.60 8.37 -14.23
C SER A 310 -6.31 8.03 -15.00
N GLY A 311 -6.34 6.97 -15.82
CA GLY A 311 -5.24 6.56 -16.68
C GLY A 311 -5.33 7.20 -18.07
N SER A 312 -4.52 8.21 -18.35
CA SER A 312 -4.24 8.61 -19.73
C SER A 312 -3.44 7.49 -20.41
N LEU A 313 -4.09 6.77 -21.33
CA LEU A 313 -3.45 5.84 -22.24
C LEU A 313 -2.46 6.60 -23.14
N ARG A 314 -1.21 6.13 -23.20
CA ARG A 314 -0.52 5.63 -24.41
C ARG A 314 1.01 5.72 -24.27
N SER A 315 1.67 4.70 -24.81
CA SER A 315 3.11 4.59 -25.11
C SER A 315 3.98 4.06 -23.94
N SER A 316 4.80 3.02 -24.08
CA SER A 316 5.11 2.12 -25.19
C SER A 316 5.50 0.76 -24.61
N ALA A 317 5.02 -0.30 -25.24
CA ALA A 317 5.42 -1.67 -24.93
C ALA A 317 6.90 -1.87 -25.28
N SER A 318 7.73 -2.21 -24.30
CA SER A 318 8.93 -3.00 -24.52
C SER A 318 9.18 -3.92 -23.34
N GLN A 319 9.50 -5.15 -23.70
CA GLN A 319 9.57 -6.33 -22.85
C GLN A 319 10.61 -6.17 -21.75
N SER A 320 10.21 -6.42 -20.51
CA SER A 320 11.11 -6.98 -19.50
C SER A 320 10.37 -8.11 -18.81
N HIS A 321 10.91 -9.32 -19.00
CA HIS A 321 10.44 -10.54 -18.37
C HIS A 321 10.76 -10.48 -16.87
N GLY A 322 9.73 -10.71 -16.05
CA GLY A 322 9.85 -10.96 -14.62
C GLY A 322 9.84 -9.69 -13.77
N VAL A 323 9.07 -9.73 -12.68
CA VAL A 323 8.96 -8.69 -11.64
C VAL A 323 7.98 -7.54 -11.96
N SER A 324 6.68 -7.86 -12.01
CA SER A 324 5.61 -6.86 -11.81
C SER A 324 4.37 -7.53 -11.21
N SER A 325 4.53 -8.25 -10.09
CA SER A 325 3.45 -9.04 -9.49
C SER A 325 2.77 -8.38 -8.28
N SER A 326 3.33 -7.33 -7.68
CA SER A 326 2.78 -6.75 -6.44
C SER A 326 1.57 -5.82 -6.62
N ALA A 327 1.37 -5.26 -7.83
CA ALA A 327 0.20 -4.43 -8.14
C ALA A 327 -1.14 -5.23 -8.11
N PHE A 328 -1.06 -6.56 -8.18
CA PHE A 328 -2.23 -7.43 -8.23
C PHE A 328 -2.72 -7.91 -6.87
N TRP A 329 -1.82 -8.12 -5.91
CA TRP A 329 -2.15 -8.90 -4.72
C TRP A 329 -2.88 -8.07 -3.67
N LEU A 330 -2.49 -6.81 -3.46
CA LEU A 330 -3.07 -5.99 -2.40
C LEU A 330 -4.59 -5.80 -2.56
N PRO A 331 -5.14 -5.47 -3.75
CA PRO A 331 -6.59 -5.35 -3.91
C PRO A 331 -7.33 -6.68 -3.68
N ILE A 332 -6.73 -7.80 -4.09
CA ILE A 332 -7.32 -9.14 -3.92
C ILE A 332 -7.24 -9.57 -2.45
N ASP A 333 -6.11 -9.39 -1.78
CA ASP A 333 -5.92 -9.63 -0.34
C ASP A 333 -6.98 -8.88 0.48
N LEU A 334 -7.19 -7.60 0.16
CA LEU A 334 -8.19 -6.77 0.85
C LEU A 334 -9.62 -7.24 0.59
N PHE A 335 -9.93 -7.75 -0.60
CA PHE A 335 -11.25 -8.29 -0.90
C PHE A 335 -11.49 -9.63 -0.20
N LEU A 336 -10.51 -10.55 -0.26
CA LEU A 336 -10.64 -11.88 0.34
C LEU A 336 -10.82 -11.77 1.87
N GLU A 337 -10.11 -10.85 2.51
CA GLU A 337 -10.27 -10.56 3.93
C GLU A 337 -11.68 -10.05 4.27
N ASP A 338 -12.20 -9.12 3.46
CA ASP A 338 -13.54 -8.54 3.61
C ASP A 338 -14.64 -9.59 3.43
N ALA A 339 -14.46 -10.50 2.48
CA ALA A 339 -15.40 -11.57 2.18
C ALA A 339 -15.50 -12.62 3.32
N MET A 340 -14.43 -12.83 4.10
CA MET A 340 -14.42 -13.78 5.22
C MET A 340 -15.13 -13.29 6.48
N ASP A 341 -15.46 -12.01 6.59
CA ASP A 341 -16.15 -11.45 7.76
C ASP A 341 -17.68 -11.73 7.74
N GLY A 342 -18.20 -12.34 6.67
CA GLY A 342 -19.50 -13.04 6.64
C GLY A 342 -20.75 -12.18 6.82
N SER A 343 -20.63 -10.85 6.87
CA SER A 343 -21.75 -9.99 7.29
C SER A 343 -22.74 -9.60 6.19
N GLU A 344 -22.42 -9.68 4.88
CA GLU A 344 -23.34 -9.20 3.81
C GLU A 344 -23.17 -9.86 2.42
N VAL A 345 -22.35 -10.89 2.21
CA VAL A 345 -22.10 -11.38 0.84
C VAL A 345 -22.76 -12.74 0.61
N ALA A 346 -23.88 -12.75 -0.12
CA ALA A 346 -24.37 -13.99 -0.73
C ALA A 346 -23.24 -14.57 -1.60
N ILE A 347 -23.00 -15.89 -1.55
CA ILE A 347 -21.90 -16.57 -2.26
C ILE A 347 -21.77 -16.11 -3.73
N ILE A 348 -22.92 -15.91 -4.40
CA ILE A 348 -23.02 -15.42 -5.78
C ILE A 348 -22.37 -14.03 -5.94
N SER A 349 -22.62 -13.12 -4.99
CA SER A 349 -22.06 -11.76 -5.00
C SER A 349 -20.54 -11.74 -4.77
N ALA A 350 -19.98 -12.67 -3.99
CA ALA A 350 -18.54 -12.75 -3.77
C ALA A 350 -17.80 -13.20 -5.04
N VAL A 351 -18.33 -14.22 -5.70
CA VAL A 351 -17.78 -14.77 -6.95
C VAL A 351 -17.83 -13.73 -8.06
N GLU A 352 -18.95 -13.03 -8.24
CA GLU A 352 -19.10 -11.98 -9.25
C GLU A 352 -18.17 -10.79 -8.97
N THR A 353 -18.05 -10.35 -7.71
CA THR A 353 -17.19 -9.24 -7.33
C THR A 353 -15.72 -9.57 -7.55
N LEU A 354 -15.28 -10.78 -7.16
CA LEU A 354 -13.92 -11.26 -7.39
C LEU A 354 -13.62 -11.38 -8.89
N THR A 355 -14.59 -11.90 -9.66
CA THR A 355 -14.51 -11.99 -11.13
C THR A 355 -14.28 -10.62 -11.76
N GLY A 356 -15.10 -9.62 -11.40
CA GLY A 356 -14.98 -8.25 -11.90
C GLY A 356 -13.66 -7.60 -11.46
N LEU A 357 -13.23 -7.82 -10.22
CA LEU A 357 -11.96 -7.29 -9.70
C LEU A 357 -10.76 -7.83 -10.48
N VAL A 358 -10.70 -9.14 -10.73
CA VAL A 358 -9.60 -9.76 -11.47
C VAL A 358 -9.55 -9.26 -12.92
N LYS A 359 -10.72 -9.13 -13.58
CA LYS A 359 -10.83 -8.54 -14.92
C LYS A 359 -10.35 -7.09 -14.95
N ALA A 360 -10.78 -6.27 -14.00
CA ALA A 360 -10.39 -4.87 -13.90
C ALA A 360 -8.88 -4.73 -13.65
N LEU A 361 -8.30 -5.52 -12.76
CA LEU A 361 -6.85 -5.54 -12.50
C LEU A 361 -6.07 -6.00 -13.73
N GLN A 362 -6.56 -7.00 -14.47
CA GLN A 362 -5.94 -7.47 -15.70
C GLN A 362 -5.97 -6.40 -16.80
N ALA A 363 -7.10 -5.71 -16.97
CA ALA A 363 -7.24 -4.64 -17.95
C ALA A 363 -6.37 -3.42 -17.62
N VAL A 364 -6.43 -2.95 -16.37
CA VAL A 364 -5.72 -1.74 -15.92
C VAL A 364 -4.21 -1.92 -15.95
N ASN A 365 -3.73 -3.10 -15.56
CA ASN A 365 -2.29 -3.38 -15.54
C ASN A 365 -1.77 -3.96 -16.87
N SER A 366 -2.64 -4.18 -17.86
CA SER A 366 -2.30 -4.78 -19.16
C SER A 366 -1.52 -6.09 -19.04
N THR A 367 -1.81 -6.91 -18.02
CA THR A 367 -1.09 -8.15 -17.76
C THR A 367 -1.67 -9.31 -18.55
N THR A 368 -0.89 -10.38 -18.72
CA THR A 368 -1.43 -11.64 -19.25
C THR A 368 -2.43 -12.26 -18.27
N TRP A 369 -3.38 -13.06 -18.79
CA TRP A 369 -4.27 -13.87 -17.96
C TRP A 369 -3.50 -14.81 -17.03
N HIS A 370 -2.35 -15.32 -17.48
CA HIS A 370 -1.41 -16.07 -16.65
C HIS A 370 -1.04 -15.31 -15.36
N ASN A 371 -0.56 -14.07 -15.48
CA ASN A 371 -0.14 -13.27 -14.33
C ASN A 371 -1.32 -12.87 -13.43
N ALA A 372 -2.48 -12.59 -14.03
CA ALA A 372 -3.69 -12.25 -13.29
C ALA A 372 -4.18 -13.43 -12.43
N PHE A 373 -4.25 -14.62 -13.00
CA PHE A 373 -4.59 -15.84 -12.25
C PHE A 373 -3.53 -16.18 -11.21
N LEU A 374 -2.24 -16.04 -11.54
CA LEU A 374 -1.16 -16.31 -10.59
C LEU A 374 -1.26 -15.39 -9.37
N GLY A 375 -1.56 -14.11 -9.59
CA GLY A 375 -1.77 -13.17 -8.49
C GLY A 375 -2.98 -13.50 -7.62
N LEU A 376 -4.08 -13.95 -8.24
CA LEU A 376 -5.27 -14.41 -7.54
C LEU A 376 -4.98 -15.64 -6.66
N TRP A 377 -4.34 -16.67 -7.23
CA TRP A 377 -4.01 -17.91 -6.52
C TRP A 377 -3.02 -17.69 -5.38
N ILE A 378 -1.99 -16.86 -5.59
CA ILE A 378 -1.03 -16.50 -4.53
C ILE A 378 -1.74 -15.78 -3.38
N ALA A 379 -2.66 -14.85 -3.65
CA ALA A 379 -3.41 -14.16 -2.61
C ALA A 379 -4.30 -15.13 -1.80
N ALA A 380 -5.05 -16.00 -2.48
CA ALA A 380 -5.90 -16.99 -1.84
C ALA A 380 -5.11 -18.03 -1.03
N LEU A 381 -3.96 -18.48 -1.51
CA LEU A 381 -3.08 -19.39 -0.76
C LEU A 381 -2.47 -18.70 0.46
N ARG A 382 -1.99 -17.46 0.31
CA ARG A 382 -1.47 -16.67 1.44
C ARG A 382 -2.52 -16.48 2.52
N LEU A 383 -3.80 -16.32 2.16
CA LEU A 383 -4.91 -16.26 3.11
C LEU A 383 -4.96 -17.51 4.00
N VAL A 384 -4.93 -18.70 3.39
CA VAL A 384 -4.94 -19.99 4.12
C VAL A 384 -3.68 -20.18 4.96
N GLN A 385 -2.51 -19.77 4.44
CA GLN A 385 -1.24 -19.91 5.17
C GLN A 385 -1.10 -18.95 6.36
N ARG A 386 -1.82 -17.83 6.38
CA ARG A 386 -1.79 -16.87 7.50
C ARG A 386 -2.38 -17.46 8.80
N GLU A 387 -3.31 -18.40 8.72
CA GLU A 387 -3.94 -19.06 9.88
C GLU A 387 -3.07 -20.19 10.50
N ARG A 388 -1.78 -20.30 10.15
CA ARG A 388 -0.87 -21.33 10.70
C ARG A 388 -0.62 -21.21 12.20
N ASP A 389 -0.79 -20.02 12.81
CA ASP A 389 -0.60 -19.80 14.25
C ASP A 389 -1.92 -19.38 14.92
N PRO A 390 -2.58 -20.26 15.71
CA PRO A 390 -3.89 -20.01 16.32
C PRO A 390 -3.87 -18.99 17.49
N ARG A 391 -2.83 -18.16 17.60
CA ARG A 391 -2.67 -17.20 18.71
C ARG A 391 -3.50 -15.94 18.53
N GLU A 392 -4.02 -15.66 17.33
CA GLU A 392 -4.83 -14.48 17.05
C GLU A 392 -6.33 -14.79 17.02
N GLY A 393 -6.95 -14.77 18.21
CA GLY A 393 -8.39 -14.58 18.37
C GLY A 393 -9.21 -15.83 18.68
N PRO A 394 -10.44 -15.65 19.24
CA PRO A 394 -11.20 -16.73 19.88
C PRO A 394 -11.88 -17.72 18.91
N VAL A 395 -11.73 -17.57 17.58
CA VAL A 395 -12.37 -18.46 16.59
C VAL A 395 -11.42 -18.69 15.41
N PRO A 396 -10.85 -19.89 15.21
CA PRO A 396 -10.07 -20.23 14.02
C PRO A 396 -10.96 -20.17 12.77
N ARG A 397 -10.50 -19.47 11.72
CA ARG A 397 -11.29 -19.24 10.48
C ARG A 397 -10.87 -20.11 9.30
N LEU A 398 -10.10 -21.17 9.58
CA LEU A 398 -9.48 -21.99 8.55
C LEU A 398 -10.49 -22.54 7.52
N ASP A 399 -11.67 -22.98 7.96
CA ASP A 399 -12.73 -23.47 7.07
C ASP A 399 -13.23 -22.39 6.10
N THR A 400 -13.34 -21.14 6.57
CA THR A 400 -13.71 -19.99 5.73
C THR A 400 -12.60 -19.66 4.74
N CYS A 401 -11.34 -19.69 5.17
CA CYS A 401 -10.17 -19.47 4.30
C CYS A 401 -10.11 -20.54 3.19
N LEU A 402 -10.34 -21.80 3.55
CA LEU A 402 -10.40 -22.92 2.63
C LEU A 402 -11.58 -22.78 1.67
N CYS A 403 -12.75 -22.31 2.13
CA CYS A 403 -13.89 -22.01 1.26
C CYS A 403 -13.57 -20.89 0.24
N MET A 404 -12.87 -19.83 0.67
CA MET A 404 -12.43 -18.75 -0.22
C MET A 404 -11.47 -19.26 -1.30
N LEU A 405 -10.54 -20.14 -0.94
CA LEU A 405 -9.59 -20.74 -1.87
C LEU A 405 -10.25 -21.78 -2.80
N LEU A 406 -10.97 -22.74 -2.25
CA LEU A 406 -11.44 -23.93 -2.97
C LEU A 406 -12.77 -23.73 -3.69
N SER A 407 -13.57 -22.75 -3.28
CA SER A 407 -14.90 -22.49 -3.84
C SER A 407 -15.01 -21.12 -4.50
N ILE A 408 -14.72 -20.02 -3.79
CA ILE A 408 -14.95 -18.69 -4.35
C ILE A 408 -13.93 -18.36 -5.44
N THR A 409 -12.65 -18.62 -5.18
CA THR A 409 -11.58 -18.37 -6.15
C THR A 409 -11.70 -19.26 -7.37
N THR A 410 -12.01 -20.55 -7.19
CA THR A 410 -12.23 -21.49 -8.29
C THR A 410 -13.42 -21.07 -9.15
N LEU A 411 -14.58 -20.74 -8.56
CA LEU A 411 -15.76 -20.29 -9.29
C LEU A 411 -15.51 -18.97 -10.04
N ALA A 412 -14.76 -18.02 -9.46
CA ALA A 412 -14.42 -16.79 -10.15
C ALA A 412 -13.53 -17.03 -11.38
N VAL A 413 -12.57 -17.96 -11.29
CA VAL A 413 -11.76 -18.39 -12.43
C VAL A 413 -12.62 -19.07 -13.50
N THR A 414 -13.55 -19.95 -13.08
CA THR A 414 -14.49 -20.61 -13.99
C THR A 414 -15.33 -19.60 -14.75
N ASN A 415 -15.95 -18.64 -14.08
CA ASN A 415 -16.75 -17.59 -14.71
C ASN A 415 -15.94 -16.77 -15.72
N ILE A 416 -14.66 -16.51 -15.44
CA ILE A 416 -13.77 -15.80 -16.36
C ILE A 416 -13.53 -16.62 -17.63
N ILE A 417 -13.34 -17.93 -17.51
CA ILE A 417 -13.08 -18.82 -18.66
C ILE A 417 -14.35 -19.06 -19.46
N GLU A 418 -15.46 -19.38 -18.79
CA GLU A 418 -16.76 -19.63 -19.44
C GLU A 418 -17.25 -18.45 -20.25
N GLU A 419 -17.01 -17.20 -19.81
CA GLU A 419 -17.34 -16.02 -20.59
C GLU A 419 -16.57 -15.96 -21.93
N GLU A 420 -15.28 -16.31 -21.97
CA GLU A 420 -14.53 -16.37 -23.23
C GLU A 420 -14.97 -17.54 -24.10
N GLU A 421 -15.22 -18.72 -23.49
CA GLU A 421 -15.66 -19.89 -24.25
C GLU A 421 -17.07 -19.68 -24.84
N ALA A 422 -17.96 -18.95 -24.15
CA ALA A 422 -19.26 -18.55 -24.67
C ALA A 422 -19.15 -17.53 -25.82
N GLU A 423 -18.31 -16.49 -25.69
CA GLU A 423 -18.03 -15.51 -26.76
C GLU A 423 -17.49 -16.20 -28.03
N LEU A 424 -16.59 -17.18 -27.89
CA LEU A 424 -16.04 -17.94 -29.01
C LEU A 424 -17.06 -18.88 -29.66
N MET A 425 -18.01 -19.43 -28.89
CA MET A 425 -19.09 -20.27 -29.43
C MET A 425 -20.10 -19.46 -30.24
N GLU A 426 -20.43 -18.23 -29.81
CA GLU A 426 -21.31 -17.33 -30.57
C GLU A 426 -20.67 -16.86 -31.89
N GLU A 427 -19.36 -16.57 -31.91
CA GLU A 427 -18.63 -16.22 -33.15
C GLU A 427 -18.62 -17.36 -34.17
N ILE A 428 -18.49 -18.62 -33.72
CA ILE A 428 -18.47 -19.80 -34.59
C ILE A 428 -19.86 -20.14 -35.13
N GLU A 429 -20.93 -19.81 -34.40
CA GLU A 429 -22.30 -20.09 -34.85
C GLU A 429 -22.73 -19.20 -36.03
N GLY A 430 -22.08 -18.04 -36.20
CA GLY A 430 -22.21 -17.16 -37.37
C GLY A 430 -21.46 -17.64 -38.62
N ASP A 431 -20.49 -18.56 -38.49
CA ASP A 431 -19.64 -19.04 -39.58
C ASP A 431 -19.67 -20.56 -39.68
N ARG A 432 -20.82 -21.11 -40.08
CA ARG A 432 -20.98 -22.56 -40.29
C ARG A 432 -20.54 -22.97 -41.70
N THR A 433 -19.36 -23.59 -41.81
CA THR A 433 -19.21 -24.83 -42.58
C THR A 433 -18.18 -25.78 -41.94
N ASN A 434 -18.70 -26.82 -41.28
CA ASN A 434 -18.14 -28.15 -41.05
C ASN A 434 -16.60 -28.32 -40.98
N GLN A 435 -16.06 -28.42 -39.76
CA GLN A 435 -15.08 -29.45 -39.41
C GLN A 435 -14.93 -29.55 -37.88
N ARG A 436 -15.21 -30.74 -37.32
CA ARG A 436 -14.91 -31.11 -35.93
C ARG A 436 -13.39 -31.24 -35.79
N LYS A 437 -12.70 -30.11 -35.59
CA LYS A 437 -11.34 -30.07 -35.07
C LYS A 437 -11.43 -29.73 -33.59
N GLU A 438 -10.63 -30.41 -32.77
CA GLU A 438 -10.47 -30.07 -31.36
C GLU A 438 -10.21 -28.56 -31.24
N GLN A 439 -11.10 -27.87 -30.54
CA GLN A 439 -11.05 -26.44 -30.39
C GLN A 439 -9.80 -26.08 -29.59
N ALA A 440 -8.93 -25.27 -30.18
CA ALA A 440 -7.77 -24.73 -29.47
C ALA A 440 -8.27 -23.98 -28.22
N PRO A 441 -7.71 -24.23 -27.03
CA PRO A 441 -8.19 -23.61 -25.80
C PRO A 441 -8.09 -22.09 -25.87
N GLY A 442 -9.13 -21.40 -25.37
CA GLY A 442 -9.18 -19.93 -25.28
C GLY A 442 -7.96 -19.34 -24.56
N LYS A 443 -7.68 -18.05 -24.78
CA LYS A 443 -6.49 -17.38 -24.23
C LYS A 443 -6.53 -17.36 -22.69
N ARG A 444 -7.72 -17.24 -22.08
CA ARG A 444 -7.91 -17.32 -20.62
C ARG A 444 -7.60 -18.72 -20.13
N ARG A 445 -8.13 -19.77 -20.77
CA ARG A 445 -7.85 -21.17 -20.41
C ARG A 445 -6.37 -21.52 -20.52
N LYS A 446 -5.70 -21.12 -21.59
CA LYS A 446 -4.23 -21.28 -21.75
C LYS A 446 -3.47 -20.54 -20.64
N GLY A 447 -3.91 -19.33 -20.29
CA GLY A 447 -3.36 -18.55 -19.18
C GLY A 447 -3.48 -19.26 -17.83
N LEU A 448 -4.62 -19.89 -17.55
CA LEU A 448 -4.82 -20.69 -16.34
C LEU A 448 -3.87 -21.89 -16.30
N ILE A 449 -3.73 -22.64 -17.39
CA ILE A 449 -2.82 -23.79 -17.46
C ILE A 449 -1.39 -23.36 -17.14
N MET A 450 -0.90 -22.30 -17.78
CA MET A 450 0.44 -21.76 -17.50
C MET A 450 0.57 -21.30 -16.04
N CYS A 451 -0.49 -20.73 -15.47
CA CYS A 451 -0.52 -20.30 -14.07
C CYS A 451 -0.36 -21.49 -13.13
N LEU A 452 -1.15 -22.54 -13.33
CA LEU A 452 -1.11 -23.73 -12.48
C LEU A 452 0.24 -24.45 -12.57
N GLN A 453 0.83 -24.56 -13.77
CA GLN A 453 2.19 -25.08 -13.95
C GLN A 453 3.22 -24.27 -13.13
N ARG A 454 3.14 -22.94 -13.19
CA ARG A 454 4.05 -22.04 -12.48
C ARG A 454 3.81 -22.03 -10.97
N LEU A 455 2.58 -22.28 -10.54
CA LEU A 455 2.22 -22.30 -9.12
C LEU A 455 2.95 -23.43 -8.37
N GLY A 456 3.27 -24.54 -9.08
CA GLY A 456 4.08 -25.63 -8.55
C GLY A 456 5.44 -25.22 -7.99
N ASP A 457 6.00 -24.10 -8.45
CA ASP A 457 7.28 -23.58 -7.97
C ASP A 457 7.20 -22.96 -6.55
N TYR A 458 5.99 -22.76 -6.00
CA TYR A 458 5.74 -22.13 -4.69
C TYR A 458 5.46 -23.15 -3.58
N GLU A 459 6.34 -24.13 -3.39
CA GLU A 459 6.17 -25.27 -2.46
C GLU A 459 5.74 -24.86 -1.03
N THR A 460 6.28 -23.75 -0.52
CA THR A 460 5.97 -23.23 0.83
C THR A 460 4.52 -22.76 0.98
N LEU A 461 3.93 -22.20 -0.09
CA LEU A 461 2.54 -21.74 -0.14
C LEU A 461 1.56 -22.91 -0.37
N LEU A 462 2.03 -23.97 -1.02
CA LEU A 462 1.23 -25.15 -1.34
C LEU A 462 1.19 -26.16 -0.18
N THR A 463 2.08 -26.03 0.81
CA THR A 463 2.09 -26.89 2.00
C THR A 463 0.88 -26.57 2.90
N PRO A 464 -0.09 -27.48 3.08
CA PRO A 464 -1.31 -27.18 3.84
C PRO A 464 -1.02 -26.97 5.35
N PRO A 465 -1.87 -26.21 6.07
CA PRO A 465 -1.79 -26.12 7.52
C PRO A 465 -1.90 -27.49 8.19
N GLN A 466 -1.17 -27.69 9.29
CA GLN A 466 -1.03 -28.99 9.94
C GLN A 466 -2.38 -29.62 10.34
N SER A 467 -3.34 -28.78 10.72
CA SER A 467 -4.70 -29.18 11.11
C SER A 467 -5.51 -29.85 10.00
N VAL A 468 -5.21 -29.57 8.73
CA VAL A 468 -5.96 -30.08 7.56
C VAL A 468 -5.09 -30.92 6.62
N CYS A 469 -3.82 -31.12 6.95
CA CYS A 469 -2.85 -31.82 6.12
C CYS A 469 -3.31 -33.25 5.76
N SER A 470 -3.86 -34.01 6.71
CA SER A 470 -4.37 -35.36 6.47
C SER A 470 -5.55 -35.39 5.47
N VAL A 471 -6.50 -34.46 5.61
CA VAL A 471 -7.69 -34.35 4.74
C VAL A 471 -7.29 -33.90 3.34
N VAL A 472 -6.39 -32.92 3.23
CA VAL A 472 -5.88 -32.45 1.94
C VAL A 472 -5.12 -33.57 1.22
N ASN A 473 -4.29 -34.34 1.92
CA ASN A 473 -3.57 -35.48 1.35
C ASN A 473 -4.53 -36.57 0.86
N GLN A 474 -5.60 -36.84 1.61
CA GLN A 474 -6.64 -37.79 1.18
C GLN A 474 -7.38 -37.30 -0.07
N ALA A 475 -7.71 -36.01 -0.13
CA ALA A 475 -8.37 -35.40 -1.29
C ALA A 475 -7.45 -35.45 -2.53
N ALA A 476 -6.18 -35.13 -2.38
CA ALA A 476 -5.17 -35.23 -3.44
C ALA A 476 -5.03 -36.67 -3.94
N ALA A 477 -4.94 -37.66 -3.04
CA ALA A 477 -4.87 -39.07 -3.40
C ALA A 477 -6.10 -39.52 -4.20
N LYS A 478 -7.31 -39.10 -3.79
CA LYS A 478 -8.56 -39.37 -4.54
C LYS A 478 -8.53 -38.75 -5.94
N ALA A 479 -8.08 -37.49 -6.06
CA ALA A 479 -7.99 -36.81 -7.36
C ALA A 479 -6.99 -37.49 -8.32
N ILE A 480 -5.84 -37.94 -7.81
CA ILE A 480 -4.85 -38.70 -8.59
C ILE A 480 -5.45 -40.02 -9.07
N MET A 481 -6.13 -40.76 -8.20
CA MET A 481 -6.80 -42.01 -8.55
C MET A 481 -7.86 -41.79 -9.65
N SER A 482 -8.68 -40.75 -9.54
CA SER A 482 -9.68 -40.40 -10.56
C SER A 482 -9.06 -40.09 -11.92
N ARG A 483 -7.88 -39.45 -11.96
CA ARG A 483 -7.16 -39.17 -13.21
C ARG A 483 -6.52 -40.41 -13.83
N SER A 484 -6.13 -41.38 -13.01
CA SER A 484 -5.52 -42.65 -13.45
C SER A 484 -6.53 -43.66 -14.03
N GLY A 485 -7.82 -43.35 -14.04
CA GLY A 485 -8.86 -44.23 -14.62
C GLY A 485 -9.19 -45.48 -13.79
N LEU A 486 -8.60 -45.65 -12.60
CA LEU A 486 -8.98 -46.72 -11.68
C LEU A 486 -10.33 -46.39 -11.02
N THR A 487 -11.38 -47.04 -11.50
CA THR A 487 -12.71 -47.02 -10.87
C THR A 487 -12.65 -47.76 -9.53
N VAL A 488 -12.69 -47.00 -8.43
CA VAL A 488 -12.84 -47.56 -7.09
C VAL A 488 -14.28 -48.09 -6.96
N SER A 489 -14.39 -49.43 -6.93
CA SER A 489 -15.62 -50.11 -6.55
C SER A 489 -16.07 -49.63 -5.16
N ASN A 490 -17.35 -49.32 -5.07
CA ASN A 490 -18.07 -48.80 -3.92
C ASN A 490 -17.84 -49.68 -2.66
N GLY A 491 -16.90 -49.28 -1.80
CA GLY A 491 -16.61 -49.93 -0.54
C GLY A 491 -16.09 -48.92 0.49
N TYR A 492 -16.80 -48.81 1.61
CA TYR A 492 -16.48 -47.97 2.76
C TYR A 492 -14.99 -48.01 3.13
N TYR A 493 -14.25 -46.93 2.86
CA TYR A 493 -12.94 -46.69 3.44
C TYR A 493 -13.04 -45.65 4.55
N GLU A 494 -13.67 -46.06 5.65
CA GLU A 494 -13.54 -45.39 6.95
C GLU A 494 -12.43 -46.04 7.81
N SER A 495 -11.66 -46.98 7.25
CA SER A 495 -10.59 -47.68 7.97
C SER A 495 -9.36 -47.94 7.08
N VAL A 496 -8.64 -46.89 6.72
CA VAL A 496 -7.17 -47.01 6.59
C VAL A 496 -6.59 -46.32 7.80
N SER A 497 -5.95 -47.09 8.68
CA SER A 497 -5.24 -46.62 9.86
C SER A 497 -4.33 -45.44 9.51
N VAL A 498 -4.49 -44.34 10.26
CA VAL A 498 -3.79 -43.06 10.12
C VAL A 498 -2.26 -43.19 10.34
N ASN A 499 -1.77 -44.35 10.77
CA ASN A 499 -0.38 -44.53 11.18
C ASN A 499 0.57 -45.13 10.14
N ASP A 500 0.09 -45.58 8.96
CA ASP A 500 0.95 -46.29 7.99
C ASP A 500 1.24 -45.52 6.69
N MET A 501 0.86 -44.23 6.59
CA MET A 501 1.26 -43.41 5.45
C MET A 501 2.53 -42.63 5.76
N PRO A 502 3.63 -42.77 5.00
CA PRO A 502 4.86 -42.07 5.29
C PRO A 502 4.64 -40.55 5.23
N ILE A 503 5.08 -39.86 6.30
CA ILE A 503 5.05 -38.40 6.48
C ILE A 503 5.78 -37.63 5.34
N ASN A 504 6.44 -38.35 4.43
CA ASN A 504 7.23 -37.82 3.31
C ASN A 504 6.50 -37.73 1.96
N CYS A 505 5.18 -37.90 1.88
CA CYS A 505 4.45 -37.56 0.65
C CYS A 505 4.34 -36.04 0.40
N SER A 506 4.98 -35.21 1.22
CA SER A 506 5.00 -33.75 1.15
C SER A 506 5.63 -33.15 -0.10
N LYS A 507 6.32 -33.94 -0.95
CA LYS A 507 7.14 -33.41 -2.06
C LYS A 507 6.48 -33.37 -3.44
N GLN A 508 5.26 -33.90 -3.61
CA GLN A 508 4.61 -33.98 -4.93
C GLN A 508 3.09 -33.88 -4.78
N LEU A 509 2.58 -32.73 -4.32
CA LEU A 509 1.18 -32.66 -3.89
C LEU A 509 0.26 -31.73 -4.65
N ILE A 510 0.73 -30.98 -5.66
CA ILE A 510 -0.23 -30.21 -6.48
C ILE A 510 -0.08 -30.47 -7.99
N PHE A 511 1.11 -30.82 -8.51
CA PHE A 511 1.26 -31.26 -9.90
C PHE A 511 2.38 -32.30 -10.03
N PRO A 512 2.11 -33.53 -10.50
CA PRO A 512 3.19 -34.48 -10.80
C PRO A 512 4.03 -33.92 -11.96
N SER A 513 5.34 -34.03 -11.81
CA SER A 513 6.40 -33.48 -12.65
C SER A 513 6.43 -34.01 -14.10
N ASP A 514 5.58 -34.98 -14.43
CA ASP A 514 5.52 -35.62 -15.74
C ASP A 514 4.28 -35.18 -16.54
N LEU A 515 4.08 -33.86 -16.63
CA LEU A 515 3.13 -33.26 -17.58
C LEU A 515 3.75 -33.21 -18.97
N GLN A 516 3.90 -34.37 -19.59
CA GLN A 516 3.92 -34.47 -21.05
C GLN A 516 2.45 -34.35 -21.48
N PHE A 517 2.07 -33.15 -21.92
CA PHE A 517 0.77 -32.93 -22.55
C PHE A 517 0.79 -33.60 -23.92
N ASP A 518 0.34 -34.85 -24.01
CA ASP A 518 -0.16 -35.40 -25.26
C ASP A 518 -1.67 -35.11 -25.32
N LEU A 519 -2.00 -34.01 -25.99
CA LEU A 519 -3.24 -33.77 -26.74
C LEU A 519 -2.83 -33.26 -28.12
#